data_AF-A0A529XQF7-F1
#
_entry.id   AF-A0A529XQF7-F1
#
_cell.length_a   1.000
_cell.length_b   1.000
_cell.length_c   1.000
_cell.angle_alpha   90.00
_cell.angle_beta   90.00
_cell.angle_gamma   90.00
#
_symmetry.space_group_name_H-M   'P 1'
#
loop_
_entity.id
_entity.type
_entity.pdbx_description
1 polymer ?
#
loop_
_entity_poly.entity_id
_entity_poly.type
_entity_poly.pdbx_seq_one_letter_code
_entity_poly.pdbx_strand_id
1 'polypeptide(L)' 'MLYKGSCHCGKVAFEVKGEIGGAVRCNCSICARKGALLWAV' A
#
# COMPACT_ATOMS: atom_id res chain seq x y z
N MET A 1 4.37 1.51 -14.54
CA MET A 1 4.53 0.06 -14.29
C MET A 1 3.21 -0.54 -13.82
N LEU A 2 3.04 -1.87 -13.88
CA LEU A 2 1.87 -2.57 -13.34
C LEU A 2 2.34 -3.46 -12.17
N TYR A 3 1.82 -3.21 -10.98
CA TYR A 3 2.14 -3.94 -9.75
C TYR A 3 0.97 -4.84 -9.36
N LYS A 4 1.27 -6.03 -8.84
CA LYS A 4 0.28 -6.98 -8.33
C LYS A 4 0.41 -7.09 -6.81
N GLY A 5 -0.72 -7.07 -6.11
CA GLY A 5 -0.79 -7.20 -4.66
C GLY A 5 -1.91 -8.15 -4.24
N SER A 6 -1.79 -8.73 -3.05
CA SER A 6 -2.79 -9.63 -2.49
C SER A 6 -2.78 -9.63 -0.96
N CYS A 7 -3.88 -10.08 -0.34
CA CYS A 7 -3.88 -10.38 1.10
C CYS A 7 -3.08 -11.64 1.38
N HIS A 8 -2.57 -11.77 2.61
CA HIS A 8 -1.97 -13.01 3.12
C HIS A 8 -2.87 -14.24 2.90
N CYS A 9 -4.19 -14.04 3.02
CA CYS A 9 -5.21 -15.06 2.85
C CYS A 9 -5.49 -15.49 1.40
N GLY A 10 -4.92 -14.83 0.39
CA GLY A 10 -5.21 -15.07 -1.03
C GLY A 10 -6.60 -14.66 -1.53
N LYS A 11 -7.57 -14.40 -0.64
CA LYS A 11 -8.96 -14.04 -1.01
C LYS A 11 -9.10 -12.66 -1.68
N VAL A 12 -8.11 -11.79 -1.51
CA VAL A 12 -8.08 -10.45 -2.11
C VAL A 12 -6.84 -10.37 -2.98
N ALA A 13 -7.04 -10.02 -4.25
CA ALA A 13 -5.98 -9.72 -5.20
C ALA A 13 -6.34 -8.42 -5.94
N PHE A 14 -5.34 -7.59 -6.22
CA PHE A 14 -5.52 -6.30 -6.89
C PHE A 14 -4.30 -5.95 -7.73
N GLU A 15 -4.50 -5.05 -8.69
CA GLU A 15 -3.45 -4.53 -9.56
C GLU A 15 -3.41 -3.00 -9.46
N VAL A 16 -2.20 -2.44 -9.45
CA VAL A 16 -1.96 -1.00 -9.35
C VAL A 16 -1.09 -0.58 -10.52
N LYS A 17 -1.61 0.33 -11.35
CA LYS A 17 -0.85 0.93 -12.45
C LYS A 17 -0.28 2.27 -12.02
N GLY A 18 1.04 2.40 -12.08
CA GLY A 18 1.74 3.63 -11.70
C GLY A 18 3.24 3.42 -11.57
N GLU A 19 3.94 4.40 -11.04
CA GLU A 19 5.35 4.32 -10.68
C GLU A 19 5.51 4.61 -9.19
N ILE A 20 6.10 3.68 -8.44
CA ILE A 20 6.32 3.84 -7.00
C ILE A 20 7.67 4.53 -6.80
N GLY A 21 7.64 5.86 -6.73
CA GLY A 21 8.84 6.67 -6.46
C GLY A 21 9.29 6.68 -5.00
N GLY A 22 8.43 6.26 -4.07
CA GLY A 22 8.73 6.22 -2.65
C GLY A 22 7.53 5.83 -1.79
N ALA A 23 7.78 5.64 -0.49
CA ALA A 23 6.76 5.31 0.49
C ALA A 23 6.86 6.23 1.71
N VAL A 24 5.71 6.55 2.31
CA VAL A 24 5.58 7.44 3.46
C VAL A 24 4.95 6.71 4.63
N ARG A 25 5.50 6.94 5.82
CA ARG A 25 4.90 6.52 7.09
C ARG A 25 4.16 7.71 7.71
N CYS A 26 2.85 7.77 7.51
CA CYS A 26 2.00 8.80 8.14
C CYS A 26 1.81 8.52 9.64
N ASN A 27 1.82 9.58 10.46
CA ASN A 27 1.69 9.52 11.92
C ASN A 27 0.26 9.84 12.43
N CYS A 28 -0.75 9.98 11.55
CA CYS A 28 -2.12 10.16 12.02
C CYS A 28 -2.60 8.90 12.76
N SER A 29 -3.57 9.07 13.67
CA SER A 29 -4.02 7.98 14.56
C SER A 29 -4.53 6.74 13.81
N ILE A 30 -5.07 6.90 12.60
CA ILE A 30 -5.57 5.81 11.76
C ILE A 30 -4.42 5.03 11.13
N CYS A 31 -3.48 5.73 10.49
CA CYS A 31 -2.35 5.11 9.80
C CYS A 31 -1.37 4.46 10.77
N ALA A 32 -1.13 5.10 11.92
CA ALA A 32 -0.28 4.54 12.97
C ALA A 32 -0.81 3.19 13.48
N ARG A 33 -2.13 3.06 13.69
CA ARG A 33 -2.75 1.77 14.08
C ARG A 33 -2.70 0.71 12.98
N LYS A 34 -2.81 1.12 11.70
CA LYS A 34 -2.74 0.20 10.56
C LYS A 34 -1.32 -0.30 10.29
N GLY A 35 -0.29 0.48 10.63
CA GLY A 35 1.12 0.10 10.45
C GLY A 35 1.59 0.02 8.99
N ALA A 36 0.78 0.48 8.03
CA ALA A 36 1.10 0.41 6.61
C ALA A 36 2.06 1.53 6.17
N LEU A 37 2.92 1.23 5.19
CA LEU A 37 3.59 2.25 4.39
C LEU A 37 2.67 2.67 3.24
N LEU A 38 2.49 3.97 3.09
CA LEU A 38 1.63 4.54 2.06
C LEU A 38 2.47 4.85 0.82
N TRP A 39 1.97 4.49 -0.34
CA TRP A 39 2.51 5.04 -1.58
C TRP A 39 2.10 6.52 -1.66
N ALA A 40 3.08 7.42 -1.67
CA ALA A 40 2.84 8.85 -1.85
C ALA A 40 2.65 9.14 -3.33
N VAL A 41 1.39 9.41 -3.71
CA VAL A 41 0.96 9.84 -5.04
C VAL A 41 0.78 11.34 -5.11
#